data_AF-A0A810Q7Z1-F1
#
_entry.id   AF-A0A810Q7Z1-F1
#
_cell.length_a   1.000
_cell.length_b   1.000
_cell.length_c   1.000
_cell.angle_alpha   90.00
_cell.angle_beta   90.00
_cell.angle_gamma   90.00
#
_symmetry.space_group_name_H-M   'P 1'
#
loop_
_entity.id
_entity.type
_entity.pdbx_description
1 polymer ?
#
loop_
_entity_poly.entity_id
_entity_poly.type
_entity_poly.pdbx_seq_one_letter_code
_entity_poly.pdbx_strand_id
1 'polypeptide(L)' 'MARGKYKRKRERSRMRATMIEELNLPARIVNRLRGANIFTLADLVTYSEKELATLPGVGKVALEGIVEAVQQHGAHLKDE' A
#
# COMPACT_ATOMS: atom_id res chain seq x y z
N MET A 1 -23.17 8.94 22.27
CA MET A 1 -22.68 8.79 20.88
C MET A 1 -21.16 8.59 20.89
N ALA A 2 -20.61 7.41 20.55
CA ALA A 2 -19.14 7.28 20.36
C ALA A 2 -18.64 6.00 19.65
N ARG A 3 -19.49 5.17 19.02
CA ARG A 3 -19.03 3.86 18.48
C ARG A 3 -18.24 3.94 17.15
N GLY A 4 -18.23 5.09 16.47
CA GLY A 4 -17.57 5.25 15.17
C GLY A 4 -16.05 5.51 15.22
N LYS A 5 -15.52 6.08 16.31
CA LYS A 5 -14.12 6.57 16.35
C LYS A 5 -13.07 5.46 16.48
N TYR A 6 -13.45 4.31 17.05
CA TYR A 6 -12.50 3.23 17.39
C TYR A 6 -12.31 2.20 16.26
N LYS A 7 -13.24 2.10 15.32
CA LYS A 7 -13.17 1.11 14.22
C LYS A 7 -12.02 1.44 13.26
N ARG A 8 -11.96 2.69 12.77
CA ARG A 8 -10.86 3.21 11.92
C ARG A 8 -9.48 3.12 12.58
N LYS A 9 -9.38 3.33 13.90
CA LYS A 9 -8.09 3.31 14.61
C LYS A 9 -7.49 1.90 14.62
N ARG A 10 -8.34 0.88 14.84
CA ARG A 10 -7.92 -0.52 14.89
C ARG A 10 -7.53 -1.07 13.51
N GLU A 11 -8.26 -0.68 12.47
CA GLU A 11 -7.94 -1.06 11.08
C GLU A 11 -6.63 -0.43 10.61
N ARG A 12 -6.42 0.88 10.86
CA ARG A 12 -5.13 1.53 10.57
C ARG A 12 -3.96 0.92 11.35
N SER A 13 -4.18 0.50 12.59
CA SER A 13 -3.15 -0.20 13.37
C SER A 13 -2.78 -1.55 12.77
N ARG A 14 -3.72 -2.30 12.19
CA ARG A 14 -3.40 -3.53 11.45
C ARG A 14 -2.58 -3.26 10.20
N MET A 15 -2.99 -2.28 9.38
CA MET A 15 -2.28 -1.95 8.14
C MET A 15 -0.85 -1.43 8.39
N ARG A 16 -0.62 -0.77 9.52
CA ARG A 16 0.73 -0.33 9.94
C ARG A 16 1.60 -1.47 10.43
N ALA A 17 1.00 -2.58 10.88
CA ALA A 17 1.73 -3.76 11.31
C ALA A 17 2.12 -4.64 10.10
N THR A 18 1.30 -4.66 9.05
CA THR A 18 1.57 -5.40 7.82
C THR A 18 2.65 -4.71 6.98
N MET A 19 3.80 -5.37 6.84
CA MET A 19 4.90 -4.88 6.00
C MET A 19 4.66 -5.21 4.53
N ILE A 20 5.25 -4.43 3.62
CA ILE A 20 5.17 -4.72 2.18
C ILE A 20 5.84 -6.04 1.79
N GLU A 21 6.72 -6.57 2.63
CA GLU A 21 7.35 -7.88 2.46
C GLU A 21 6.37 -9.04 2.72
N GLU A 22 5.36 -8.83 3.58
CA GLU A 22 4.30 -9.81 3.83
C GLU A 22 3.25 -9.83 2.70
N LEU A 23 3.22 -8.80 1.85
CA LEU A 23 2.30 -8.71 0.70
C LEU A 23 2.65 -9.70 -0.43
N ASN A 24 3.69 -10.52 -0.25
CA ASN A 24 4.21 -11.46 -1.24
C ASN A 24 4.51 -10.81 -2.60
N LEU A 25 4.93 -9.54 -2.57
CA LEU A 25 5.29 -8.77 -3.74
C LEU A 25 6.65 -9.22 -4.29
N PRO A 26 6.84 -9.19 -5.61
CA PRO A 26 8.16 -9.39 -6.21
C PRO A 26 9.20 -8.44 -5.59
N ALA A 27 10.39 -8.94 -5.24
CA ALA A 27 11.47 -8.14 -4.65
C ALA A 27 11.80 -6.87 -5.47
N ARG A 28 11.65 -6.93 -6.80
CA ARG A 28 11.80 -5.77 -7.70
C ARG A 28 10.82 -4.63 -7.38
N ILE A 29 9.59 -4.94 -6.96
CA ILE A 29 8.56 -3.97 -6.58
C ILE A 29 8.82 -3.47 -5.16
N VAL A 30 9.13 -4.39 -4.23
CA VAL A 30 9.48 -4.07 -2.84
C VAL A 30 10.63 -3.06 -2.77
N ASN A 31 11.66 -3.23 -3.60
CA ASN A 31 12.79 -2.30 -3.66
C ASN A 31 12.41 -0.90 -4.16
N ARG A 32 11.43 -0.79 -5.08
CA ARG A 32 10.93 0.52 -5.55
C ARG A 32 10.09 1.20 -4.48
N LEU A 33 9.21 0.45 -3.83
CA LEU A 33 8.42 0.93 -2.70
C LEU A 33 9.32 1.41 -1.56
N ARG A 34 10.34 0.61 -1.20
CA ARG A 34 11.35 0.97 -0.20
C ARG A 34 12.10 2.25 -0.56
N GLY A 35 12.46 2.42 -1.83
CA GLY A 35 13.10 3.65 -2.34
C GLY A 35 12.18 4.89 -2.26
N ALA A 36 10.87 4.70 -2.31
CA ALA A 36 9.87 5.74 -2.14
C ALA A 36 9.48 5.99 -0.67
N ASN A 37 10.20 5.41 0.30
CA ASN A 37 9.88 5.42 1.73
C ASN A 37 8.55 4.71 2.09
N ILE A 38 8.12 3.75 1.29
CA ILE A 38 6.94 2.93 1.55
C ILE A 38 7.41 1.60 2.13
N PHE A 39 7.09 1.35 3.39
CA PHE A 39 7.50 0.13 4.12
C PHE A 39 6.31 -0.70 4.59
N THR A 40 5.14 -0.09 4.75
CA THR A 40 3.94 -0.75 5.28
C THR A 40 2.77 -0.66 4.32
N LEU A 41 1.80 -1.56 4.48
CA LEU A 41 0.53 -1.48 3.75
C LEU A 41 -0.19 -0.16 4.05
N ALA A 42 -0.09 0.36 5.27
CA ALA A 42 -0.66 1.66 5.62
C ALA A 42 -0.06 2.82 4.83
N ASP A 43 1.25 2.82 4.59
CA ASP A 43 1.88 3.83 3.75
C ASP A 43 1.43 3.63 2.30
N LEU A 44 1.42 2.39 1.82
CA LEU A 44 1.04 2.07 0.45
C LEU A 44 -0.37 2.56 0.08
N VAL A 45 -1.36 2.37 0.95
CA VAL A 45 -2.74 2.85 0.72
C VAL A 45 -2.91 4.37 0.84
N THR A 46 -1.91 5.09 1.35
CA THR A 46 -1.95 6.55 1.36
C THR A 46 -1.57 7.16 0.01
N TYR A 47 -0.85 6.39 -0.82
CA TYR A 47 -0.50 6.78 -2.18
C TYR A 47 -1.62 6.42 -3.17
N SER A 48 -1.71 7.22 -4.23
CA SER A 48 -2.56 6.91 -5.39
C SER A 48 -1.78 6.16 -6.47
N GLU A 49 -2.50 5.52 -7.39
CA GLU A 49 -1.90 4.93 -8.59
C GLU A 49 -1.08 5.94 -9.39
N LYS A 50 -1.52 7.20 -9.46
CA LYS A 50 -0.76 8.24 -10.17
C LYS A 50 0.54 8.58 -9.46
N GLU A 51 0.51 8.73 -8.13
CA GLU A 51 1.73 9.00 -7.36
C GLU A 51 2.73 7.85 -7.51
N LEU A 52 2.25 6.60 -7.42
CA LEU A 52 3.09 5.42 -7.66
C LEU A 52 3.60 5.36 -9.10
N ALA A 53 2.80 5.73 -10.10
CA ALA A 53 3.21 5.76 -11.51
C ALA A 53 4.23 6.87 -11.81
N THR A 54 4.27 7.93 -11.00
CA THR A 54 5.32 8.97 -11.11
C THR A 54 6.65 8.55 -10.50
N LEU A 55 6.69 7.46 -9.72
CA LEU A 55 7.93 6.98 -9.11
C LEU A 55 8.88 6.41 -10.17
N PRO A 56 10.17 6.82 -10.15
CA PRO A 56 11.15 6.31 -11.09
C PRO A 56 11.37 4.80 -10.92
N GLY A 57 11.08 4.05 -11.99
CA GLY A 57 11.21 2.59 -12.01
C GLY A 57 9.94 1.82 -11.62
N VAL A 58 8.81 2.51 -11.40
CA VAL A 58 7.48 1.90 -11.32
C VAL A 58 6.78 2.08 -12.67
N GLY A 59 6.86 1.05 -13.51
CA GLY A 59 6.09 1.00 -14.77
C GLY A 59 4.70 0.40 -14.58
N LYS A 60 3.91 0.31 -15.66
CA LYS A 60 2.56 -0.30 -15.66
C LYS A 60 2.51 -1.65 -14.92
N VAL A 61 3.41 -2.56 -15.25
CA VAL A 61 3.47 -3.91 -14.65
C VAL A 61 3.76 -3.86 -13.14
N ALA A 62 4.58 -2.91 -12.69
CA ALA A 62 4.85 -2.75 -11.27
C ALA A 62 3.63 -2.15 -10.55
N LEU A 63 2.94 -1.21 -11.19
CA LEU A 63 1.71 -0.61 -10.69
C LEU A 63 0.60 -1.64 -10.50
N GLU A 64 0.33 -2.45 -11.53
CA GLU A 64 -0.67 -3.52 -11.49
C GLU A 64 -0.38 -4.51 -10.36
N GLY A 65 0.88 -4.96 -10.23
CA GLY A 65 1.26 -5.87 -9.15
C GLY A 65 1.08 -5.26 -7.75
N ILE A 66 1.29 -3.96 -7.60
CA ILE A 66 1.01 -3.25 -6.34
C ILE A 66 -0.50 -3.22 -6.07
N VAL A 67 -1.30 -2.83 -7.06
CA VAL A 67 -2.77 -2.76 -6.95
C VAL A 67 -3.33 -4.13 -6.58
N GLU A 68 -2.92 -5.20 -7.26
CA GLU A 68 -3.34 -6.56 -6.97
C GLU A 68 -2.97 -6.99 -5.55
N ALA A 69 -1.72 -6.75 -5.12
CA ALA A 69 -1.29 -7.14 -3.78
C ALA A 69 -2.07 -6.41 -2.68
N VAL A 70 -2.37 -5.13 -2.88
CA VAL A 70 -3.18 -4.32 -1.96
C VAL A 70 -4.61 -4.84 -1.91
N GLN A 71 -5.22 -5.12 -3.06
CA GLN A 71 -6.56 -5.70 -3.16
C GLN A 71 -6.66 -7.09 -2.53
N GLN A 72 -5.64 -7.94 -2.69
CA GLN A 72 -5.58 -9.27 -2.06
C GLN A 72 -5.61 -9.19 -0.53
N HIS A 73 -5.08 -8.12 0.05
CA HIS A 73 -5.09 -7.89 1.49
C HIS A 73 -6.36 -7.19 2.00
N GLY A 74 -7.36 -7.01 1.13
CA GLY A 74 -8.61 -6.33 1.46
C GLY A 74 -8.47 -4.82 1.63
N ALA A 75 -7.44 -4.25 1.00
CA ALA A 75 -7.16 -2.83 0.99
C ALA A 75 -7.29 -2.28 -0.43
N HIS A 76 -7.41 -0.97 -0.56
CA HIS A 76 -7.39 -0.29 -1.85
C HIS A 76 -6.44 0.90 -1.78
N LEU A 77 -5.79 1.21 -2.89
CA LEU A 77 -5.04 2.44 -3.03
C LEU A 77 -6.00 3.63 -2.97
N LYS A 78 -5.45 4.81 -2.69
CA LYS A 78 -6.24 6.01 -2.64
C LYS A 78 -6.72 6.36 -4.05
N ASP A 79 -8.04 6.39 -4.22
CA ASP A 79 -8.68 6.99 -5.39
C ASP A 79 -8.41 8.50 -5.33
N GLU A 80 -7.85 9.06 -6.41
CA GLU A 80 -7.62 10.51 -6.55
C GLU A 80 -8.81 11.19 -7.21
#